data_AF-A0A2E7JFX1-F1
#
_entry.id   AF-A0A2E7JFX1-F1
#
_cell.length_a   1.000
_cell.length_b   1.000
_cell.length_c   1.000
_cell.angle_alpha   90.00
_cell.angle_beta   90.00
_cell.angle_gamma   90.00
#
_symmetry.space_group_name_H-M   'P 1'
#
loop_
_entity.id
_entity.type
_entity.pdbx_description
1 polymer ?
#
loop_
_entity_poly.entity_id
_entity_poly.type
_entity_poly.pdbx_seq_one_letter_code
_entity_poly.pdbx_strand_id
1 'polypeptide(L)'
;MLVKKDLGSLAEQYALEVLNFDNALCKNLFHRVEGWLPKISCYSFLDRNLDIADFSMLGRGGLSGKAPDYLPLYLVNEYQSSRTTFALFDDVMLVPDEANLMDQVGTICVGNEVYHWCDLDRISTDNLRKLIWATSVSWHFVCVIFKFKDNIDDEILSRAIVNDLVGFEFLEIILGAYDGEGFVHYKF
;
A
#
# COMPACT_ATOMS: atom_id res chain seq x y z
N MET A 1 -4.69 9.53 19.93
CA MET A 1 -3.60 8.51 19.93
C MET A 1 -4.12 7.36 19.11
N LEU A 2 -3.37 6.94 18.10
CA LEU A 2 -3.81 5.84 17.23
C LEU A 2 -3.55 4.50 17.91
N VAL A 3 -4.49 3.58 17.76
CA VAL A 3 -4.41 2.20 18.24
C VAL A 3 -4.77 1.24 17.11
N LYS A 4 -4.10 0.09 17.06
CA LYS A 4 -4.43 -0.98 16.12
C LYS A 4 -5.81 -1.55 16.46
N LYS A 5 -6.72 -1.60 15.48
CA LYS A 5 -8.05 -2.21 15.62
C LYS A 5 -8.29 -3.23 14.51
N ASP A 6 -8.76 -4.42 14.89
CA ASP A 6 -9.06 -5.53 13.97
C ASP A 6 -10.40 -5.29 13.27
N LEU A 7 -10.41 -5.40 11.93
CA LEU A 7 -11.57 -5.08 11.10
C LEU A 7 -12.45 -6.29 10.76
N GLY A 8 -12.00 -7.51 11.05
CA GLY A 8 -12.71 -8.74 10.71
C GLY A 8 -13.14 -8.80 9.23
N SER A 9 -14.35 -9.31 8.98
CA SER A 9 -14.88 -9.54 7.63
C SER A 9 -15.20 -8.26 6.84
N LEU A 10 -15.23 -7.09 7.49
CA LEU A 10 -15.45 -5.81 6.80
C LEU A 10 -14.27 -5.48 5.87
N ALA A 11 -13.05 -5.84 6.26
CA ALA A 11 -11.87 -5.62 5.46
C ALA A 11 -11.83 -6.52 4.21
N GLU A 12 -12.35 -7.74 4.29
CA GLU A 12 -12.36 -8.68 3.17
C GLU A 12 -13.11 -8.10 1.95
N GLN A 13 -14.33 -7.61 2.18
CA GLN A 13 -15.14 -7.00 1.12
C GLN A 13 -14.48 -5.74 0.57
N TYR A 14 -13.88 -4.94 1.46
CA TYR A 14 -13.22 -3.71 1.08
C TYR A 14 -11.98 -3.95 0.21
N ALA A 15 -11.19 -4.98 0.52
CA ALA A 15 -10.02 -5.35 -0.29
C ALA A 15 -10.43 -5.66 -1.73
N LEU A 16 -11.47 -6.47 -1.90
CA LEU A 16 -11.96 -6.86 -3.22
C LEU A 16 -12.55 -5.66 -3.98
N GLU A 17 -13.21 -4.73 -3.30
CA GLU A 17 -13.72 -3.50 -3.91
C GLU A 17 -12.59 -2.62 -4.46
N VAL A 18 -11.56 -2.34 -3.63
CA VAL A 18 -10.42 -1.50 -4.04
C VAL A 18 -9.59 -2.18 -5.13
N LEU A 19 -9.31 -3.49 -4.99
CA LEU A 19 -8.48 -4.26 -5.94
C LEU A 19 -9.21 -4.63 -7.24
N ASN A 20 -10.51 -4.35 -7.37
CA ASN A 20 -11.23 -4.49 -8.64
C ASN A 20 -10.98 -3.30 -9.59
N PHE A 21 -10.12 -2.35 -9.21
CA PHE A 21 -9.68 -1.29 -10.09
C PHE A 21 -8.88 -1.84 -11.28
N ASP A 22 -9.09 -1.23 -12.46
CA ASP A 22 -8.60 -1.75 -13.74
C ASP A 22 -7.14 -1.37 -14.01
N ASN A 23 -6.22 -1.84 -13.15
CA ASN A 23 -4.77 -1.75 -13.38
C ASN A 23 -4.05 -3.09 -13.15
N ALA A 24 -2.84 -3.23 -13.69
CA ALA A 24 -2.10 -4.49 -13.64
C ALA A 24 -1.82 -4.95 -12.20
N LEU A 25 -1.40 -4.04 -11.32
CA LEU A 25 -1.11 -4.39 -9.93
C LEU A 25 -2.35 -4.91 -9.19
N CYS A 26 -3.47 -4.20 -9.27
CA CYS A 26 -4.74 -4.56 -8.64
C CYS A 26 -5.24 -5.92 -9.11
N LYS A 27 -5.20 -6.19 -10.42
CA LYS A 27 -5.58 -7.51 -10.98
C LYS A 27 -4.72 -8.64 -10.42
N ASN A 28 -3.41 -8.45 -10.33
CA ASN A 28 -2.50 -9.45 -9.79
C ASN A 28 -2.75 -9.71 -8.29
N LEU A 29 -3.03 -8.65 -7.53
CA LEU A 29 -3.32 -8.72 -6.11
C LEU A 29 -4.69 -9.36 -5.84
N PHE A 30 -5.71 -9.04 -6.65
CA PHE A 30 -7.09 -9.50 -6.47
C PHE A 30 -7.18 -11.03 -6.35
N HIS A 31 -6.58 -11.75 -7.31
CA HIS A 31 -6.57 -13.22 -7.31
C HIS A 31 -5.83 -13.83 -6.12
N ARG A 32 -4.79 -13.15 -5.62
CA ARG A 32 -3.99 -13.63 -4.49
C ARG A 32 -4.70 -13.38 -3.17
N VAL A 33 -5.25 -12.18 -2.99
CA VAL A 33 -5.95 -11.77 -1.78
C VAL A 33 -7.12 -12.70 -1.51
N GLU A 34 -7.94 -13.03 -2.51
CA GLU A 34 -9.08 -13.97 -2.36
C GLU A 34 -8.66 -15.31 -1.71
N GLY A 35 -7.51 -15.87 -2.12
CA GLY A 35 -6.96 -17.10 -1.53
C GLY A 35 -6.30 -16.92 -0.16
N TRP A 36 -5.93 -15.68 0.20
CA TRP A 36 -5.22 -15.33 1.43
C TRP A 36 -6.13 -14.82 2.54
N LEU A 37 -7.32 -14.27 2.23
CA LEU A 37 -8.26 -13.69 3.20
C LEU A 37 -8.43 -14.52 4.49
N PRO A 38 -8.52 -15.87 4.46
CA PRO A 38 -8.68 -16.66 5.69
C PRO A 38 -7.44 -16.71 6.61
N LYS A 39 -6.28 -16.21 6.15
CA LYS A 39 -4.98 -16.36 6.83
C LYS A 39 -4.32 -15.03 7.17
N ILE A 40 -4.92 -13.90 6.77
CA ILE A 40 -4.33 -12.57 6.94
C ILE A 40 -4.91 -11.84 8.14
N SER A 41 -4.06 -11.06 8.81
CA SER A 41 -4.53 -10.11 9.82
C SER A 41 -4.96 -8.82 9.12
N CYS A 42 -6.23 -8.44 9.29
CA CYS A 42 -6.80 -7.23 8.72
C CYS A 42 -7.04 -6.18 9.81
N TYR A 43 -6.40 -5.01 9.72
CA TYR A 43 -6.50 -3.99 10.76
C TYR A 43 -6.34 -2.57 10.26
N SER A 44 -6.73 -1.60 11.08
CA SER A 44 -6.47 -0.17 10.84
C SER A 44 -5.96 0.50 12.11
N PHE A 45 -5.21 1.59 11.97
CA PHE A 45 -4.79 2.43 13.08
C PHE A 45 -5.75 3.61 13.22
N LEU A 46 -6.63 3.53 14.23
CA LEU A 46 -7.70 4.49 14.45
C LEU A 46 -7.52 5.23 15.77
N ASP A 47 -8.13 6.42 15.92
CA ASP A 47 -8.15 7.06 17.24
C ASP A 47 -8.83 6.14 18.26
N ARG A 48 -8.24 6.06 19.45
CA ARG A 48 -8.72 5.18 20.53
C ARG A 48 -10.22 5.31 20.83
N ASN A 49 -10.81 6.49 20.57
CA ASN A 49 -12.21 6.78 20.87
C ASN A 49 -13.19 6.39 19.76
N LEU A 50 -12.72 6.01 18.57
CA LEU A 50 -13.57 5.61 17.44
C LEU A 50 -13.83 4.11 17.49
N ASP A 51 -15.08 3.64 17.46
CA ASP A 51 -15.37 2.20 17.35
C ASP A 51 -15.43 1.77 15.88
N ILE A 52 -14.91 0.59 15.55
CA ILE A 52 -15.09 0.02 14.21
C ILE A 52 -16.57 -0.17 13.89
N ALA A 53 -17.39 -0.47 14.90
CA ALA A 53 -18.83 -0.61 14.74
C ALA A 53 -19.51 0.67 14.22
N ASP A 54 -18.88 1.84 14.37
CA ASP A 54 -19.39 3.12 13.87
C ASP A 54 -19.17 3.27 12.35
N PHE A 55 -18.29 2.46 11.76
CA PHE A 55 -18.00 2.51 10.33
C PHE A 55 -18.87 1.50 9.59
N SER A 56 -19.90 2.01 8.92
CA SER A 56 -20.73 1.19 8.04
C SER A 56 -20.02 0.77 6.75
N MET A 57 -19.03 1.54 6.29
CA MET A 57 -18.25 1.27 5.08
C MET A 57 -16.85 1.88 5.20
N LEU A 58 -15.81 1.11 4.89
CA LEU A 58 -14.40 1.58 4.93
C LEU A 58 -14.06 2.56 3.80
N GLY A 59 -14.85 2.59 2.73
CA GLY A 59 -14.67 3.55 1.63
C GLY A 59 -15.21 4.95 1.89
N ARG A 60 -15.75 5.24 3.10
CA ARG A 60 -16.33 6.55 3.43
C ARG A 60 -15.53 7.26 4.51
N GLY A 61 -15.33 8.56 4.33
CA GLY A 61 -14.68 9.44 5.31
C GLY A 61 -15.42 9.50 6.65
N GLY A 62 -14.79 10.14 7.62
CA GLY A 62 -15.26 10.22 9.00
C GLY A 62 -14.15 10.16 10.05
N LEU A 63 -12.88 10.06 9.64
CA LEU A 63 -11.73 10.23 10.50
C LEU A 63 -11.35 11.70 10.52
N SER A 64 -11.65 12.40 11.62
CA SER A 64 -11.22 13.80 11.80
C SER A 64 -9.70 13.89 11.64
N GLY A 65 -9.26 14.48 10.52
CA GLY A 65 -7.95 14.36 9.90
C GLY A 65 -6.76 14.13 10.83
N LYS A 66 -6.00 13.06 10.54
CA LYS A 66 -4.59 12.85 10.96
C LYS A 66 -3.97 11.50 10.55
N ALA A 67 -4.69 10.57 9.91
CA ALA A 67 -4.14 9.24 9.67
C ALA A 67 -3.13 9.09 8.49
N PRO A 68 -2.90 10.05 7.56
CA PRO A 68 -1.81 9.89 6.58
C PRO A 68 -0.41 9.84 7.21
N ASP A 69 -0.19 10.63 8.27
CA ASP A 69 1.17 10.89 8.78
C ASP A 69 1.78 9.74 9.59
N TYR A 70 0.97 8.76 10.05
CA TYR A 70 1.51 7.63 10.78
C TYR A 70 2.22 6.64 9.85
N LEU A 71 1.76 6.50 8.61
CA LEU A 71 2.18 5.42 7.73
C LEU A 71 3.69 5.44 7.44
N PRO A 72 4.34 6.58 7.16
CA PRO A 72 5.79 6.62 6.97
C PRO A 72 6.56 6.10 8.20
N LEU A 73 6.13 6.49 9.41
CA LEU A 73 6.75 6.05 10.66
C LEU A 73 6.50 4.57 10.93
N TYR A 74 5.29 4.09 10.64
CA TYR A 74 4.95 2.67 10.74
C TYR A 74 5.85 1.82 9.86
N LEU A 75 5.95 2.17 8.57
CA LEU A 75 6.75 1.41 7.60
C LEU A 75 8.23 1.35 8.00
N VAL A 76 8.79 2.48 8.43
CA VAL A 76 10.17 2.55 8.95
C VAL A 76 10.34 1.65 10.18
N ASN A 77 9.49 1.78 11.19
CA ASN A 77 9.63 1.03 12.43
C ASN A 77 9.45 -0.49 12.24
N GLU A 78 8.55 -0.87 11.35
CA GLU A 78 8.21 -2.28 11.11
C GLU A 78 9.21 -2.97 10.18
N TYR A 79 9.74 -2.27 9.16
CA TYR A 79 10.44 -2.93 8.05
C TYR A 79 11.92 -2.53 7.85
N GLN A 80 12.39 -1.37 8.35
CA GLN A 80 13.74 -0.83 8.06
C GLN A 80 14.90 -1.66 8.68
N SER A 81 14.62 -2.76 9.38
CA SER A 81 15.62 -3.60 10.04
C SER A 81 15.86 -4.94 9.32
N SER A 82 15.19 -5.18 8.19
CA SER A 82 15.07 -6.52 7.61
C SER A 82 16.02 -6.81 6.45
N ARG A 83 16.71 -5.80 5.88
CA ARG A 83 17.68 -5.93 4.77
C ARG A 83 17.12 -6.83 3.67
N THR A 84 16.28 -6.30 2.79
CA THR A 84 15.65 -6.91 1.57
C THR A 84 14.16 -6.58 1.44
N THR A 85 13.65 -5.59 2.17
CA THR A 85 12.23 -5.24 2.13
C THR A 85 11.99 -4.00 1.29
N PHE A 86 11.04 -4.11 0.38
CA PHE A 86 10.69 -3.07 -0.57
C PHE A 86 9.21 -2.74 -0.45
N ALA A 87 8.87 -1.52 -0.84
CA ALA A 87 7.49 -1.07 -0.99
C ALA A 87 7.26 -0.66 -2.45
N LEU A 88 6.15 -1.11 -3.02
CA LEU A 88 5.63 -0.70 -4.34
C LEU A 88 4.32 0.04 -4.12
N PHE A 89 4.17 1.20 -4.75
CA PHE A 89 3.03 2.10 -4.66
C PHE A 89 2.44 2.29 -6.05
N ASP A 90 1.13 2.20 -6.14
CA ASP A 90 0.37 2.60 -7.32
C ASP A 90 0.19 4.12 -7.33
N ASP A 91 0.42 4.76 -8.49
CA ASP A 91 0.14 6.17 -8.71
C ASP A 91 -0.83 6.34 -9.88
N VAL A 92 -2.12 6.33 -9.54
CA VAL A 92 -3.21 6.47 -10.52
C VAL A 92 -3.35 7.89 -11.09
N MET A 93 -2.69 8.87 -10.49
CA MET A 93 -2.80 10.27 -10.89
C MET A 93 -1.69 10.69 -11.85
N LEU A 94 -0.57 9.96 -11.85
CA LEU A 94 0.60 10.29 -12.64
C LEU A 94 0.54 9.64 -14.02
N VAL A 95 1.05 10.36 -15.02
CA VAL A 95 1.28 9.83 -16.36
C VAL A 95 2.78 9.59 -16.58
N PRO A 96 3.18 8.63 -17.45
CA PRO A 96 4.58 8.26 -17.63
C PRO A 96 5.56 9.42 -17.90
N ASP A 97 5.09 10.49 -18.56
CA ASP A 97 5.91 11.65 -18.90
C ASP A 97 6.21 12.59 -17.71
N GLU A 98 5.58 12.38 -16.55
CA GLU A 98 5.70 13.22 -15.35
C GLU A 98 6.44 12.50 -14.19
N ALA A 99 7.00 11.31 -14.45
CA ALA A 99 7.27 10.28 -13.43
C ALA A 99 8.55 10.45 -12.58
N ASN A 100 9.32 11.53 -12.73
CA ASN A 100 10.56 11.75 -11.98
C ASN A 100 10.34 12.70 -10.80
N LEU A 101 9.93 12.14 -9.66
CA LEU A 101 9.54 12.95 -8.50
C LEU A 101 10.64 13.10 -7.44
N MET A 102 11.45 12.06 -7.13
CA MET A 102 12.30 12.07 -5.92
C MET A 102 13.56 11.20 -5.98
N ASP A 103 14.63 11.66 -5.30
CA ASP A 103 15.80 10.84 -5.00
C ASP A 103 15.42 9.65 -4.09
N GLN A 104 16.04 8.48 -4.29
CA GLN A 104 15.80 7.22 -3.55
C GLN A 104 14.46 6.51 -3.81
N VAL A 105 13.70 6.97 -4.80
CA VAL A 105 12.47 6.32 -5.27
C VAL A 105 12.70 5.90 -6.71
N GLY A 106 12.48 4.63 -7.01
CA GLY A 106 12.44 4.15 -8.39
C GLY A 106 11.05 4.37 -8.97
N THR A 107 10.98 4.59 -10.28
CA THR A 107 9.72 4.78 -10.98
C THR A 107 9.62 3.82 -12.16
N ILE A 108 8.49 3.14 -12.27
CA ILE A 108 8.22 2.13 -13.28
C ILE A 108 6.99 2.57 -14.07
N CYS A 109 7.08 2.45 -15.39
CA CYS A 109 5.94 2.63 -16.28
C CYS A 109 5.58 1.29 -16.92
N VAL A 110 4.35 0.83 -16.76
CA VAL A 110 3.80 -0.35 -17.44
C VAL A 110 2.65 0.11 -18.32
N GLY A 111 2.90 0.27 -19.61
CA GLY A 111 1.94 0.93 -20.50
C GLY A 111 1.70 2.38 -20.06
N ASN A 112 0.47 2.69 -19.65
CA ASN A 112 0.08 4.01 -19.14
C ASN A 112 0.02 4.09 -17.62
N GLU A 113 0.34 3.00 -16.92
CA GLU A 113 0.31 2.91 -15.46
C GLU A 113 1.67 3.28 -14.89
N VAL A 114 1.67 4.09 -13.83
CA VAL A 114 2.89 4.52 -13.15
C VAL A 114 2.92 3.93 -11.75
N TYR A 115 4.07 3.37 -11.40
CA TYR A 115 4.32 2.79 -10.09
C TYR A 115 5.60 3.37 -9.51
N HIS A 116 5.60 3.61 -8.21
CA HIS A 116 6.78 4.01 -7.48
C HIS A 116 7.23 2.89 -6.56
N TRP A 117 8.53 2.74 -6.37
CA TRP A 117 9.04 1.78 -5.41
C TRP A 117 10.24 2.31 -4.65
N CYS A 118 10.47 1.76 -3.47
CA CYS A 118 11.64 2.10 -2.67
C CYS A 118 12.14 0.91 -1.85
N ASP A 119 13.45 0.91 -1.61
CA ASP A 119 14.09 0.10 -0.57
C ASP A 119 13.78 0.70 0.80
N LEU A 120 12.97 0.01 1.61
CA LEU A 120 12.56 0.48 2.92
C LEU A 120 13.71 0.54 3.93
N ASP A 121 14.81 -0.16 3.67
CA ASP A 121 16.02 -0.07 4.49
C ASP A 121 16.80 1.23 4.23
N ARG A 122 16.61 1.87 3.07
CA ARG A 122 17.40 3.03 2.61
C ARG A 122 16.63 4.35 2.49
N ILE A 123 15.32 4.30 2.35
CA ILE A 123 14.50 5.51 2.21
C ILE A 123 14.42 6.27 3.54
N SER A 124 14.52 7.60 3.48
CA SER A 124 14.26 8.44 4.65
C SER A 124 12.76 8.54 4.95
N THR A 125 12.39 8.69 6.22
CA THR A 125 10.98 8.90 6.61
C THR A 125 10.35 10.09 5.89
N ASP A 126 11.12 11.15 5.63
CA ASP A 126 10.63 12.34 4.91
C ASP A 126 10.37 12.06 3.43
N ASN A 127 11.24 11.31 2.75
CA ASN A 127 11.00 10.91 1.35
C ASN A 127 9.81 9.95 1.26
N LEU A 128 9.68 9.03 2.22
CA LEU A 128 8.53 8.13 2.30
C LEU A 128 7.22 8.91 2.55
N ARG A 129 7.25 9.95 3.39
CA ARG A 129 6.10 10.85 3.60
C ARG A 129 5.70 11.55 2.30
N LYS A 130 6.67 12.10 1.57
CA LYS A 130 6.39 12.78 0.31
C LYS A 130 5.86 11.83 -0.76
N LEU A 131 6.41 10.60 -0.84
CA LEU A 131 5.93 9.56 -1.74
C LEU A 131 4.49 9.14 -1.42
N ILE A 132 4.20 8.86 -0.15
CA ILE A 132 2.82 8.54 0.28
C ILE A 132 1.89 9.69 -0.05
N TRP A 133 2.27 10.94 0.24
CA TRP A 133 1.42 12.09 -0.06
C TRP A 133 1.18 12.29 -1.57
N ALA A 134 2.18 12.01 -2.40
CA ALA A 134 2.05 12.09 -3.86
C ALA A 134 1.13 11.00 -4.43
N THR A 135 1.15 9.81 -3.83
CA THR A 135 0.37 8.64 -4.29
C THR A 135 -0.98 8.49 -3.60
N SER A 136 -1.20 9.14 -2.44
CA SER A 136 -2.43 9.04 -1.65
C SER A 136 -3.52 10.03 -2.06
N VAL A 137 -3.57 10.43 -3.33
CA VAL A 137 -4.60 11.35 -3.84
C VAL A 137 -5.78 10.52 -4.33
N SER A 138 -6.91 10.63 -3.63
CA SER A 138 -8.16 9.85 -3.78
C SER A 138 -8.25 8.59 -2.91
N TRP A 139 -9.47 8.02 -2.85
CA TRP A 139 -9.80 6.76 -2.19
C TRP A 139 -8.93 5.57 -2.67
N HIS A 140 -8.27 5.69 -3.82
CA HIS A 140 -7.46 4.63 -4.41
C HIS A 140 -5.98 4.82 -4.09
N PHE A 141 -5.55 4.26 -2.95
CA PHE A 141 -4.14 4.07 -2.61
C PHE A 141 -3.87 2.58 -2.46
N VAL A 142 -2.82 2.09 -3.12
CA VAL A 142 -2.38 0.70 -3.01
C VAL A 142 -0.88 0.69 -2.78
N CYS A 143 -0.47 0.11 -1.65
CA CYS A 143 0.93 -0.14 -1.32
C CYS A 143 1.13 -1.62 -1.02
N VAL A 144 2.17 -2.22 -1.61
CA VAL A 144 2.54 -3.61 -1.42
C VAL A 144 3.93 -3.67 -0.79
N ILE A 145 4.04 -4.36 0.33
CA ILE A 145 5.30 -4.62 1.02
C ILE A 145 5.71 -6.07 0.76
N PHE A 146 6.94 -6.27 0.30
CA PHE A 146 7.47 -7.59 -0.03
C PHE A 146 8.96 -7.70 0.24
N LYS A 147 9.44 -8.93 0.37
CA LYS A 147 10.87 -9.25 0.38
C LYS A 147 11.34 -9.76 -0.96
N PHE A 148 12.55 -9.37 -1.31
CA PHE A 148 13.26 -9.88 -2.47
C PHE A 148 14.75 -10.02 -2.16
N LYS A 149 15.30 -11.23 -2.28
CA LYS A 149 16.66 -11.55 -1.81
C LYS A 149 17.77 -10.95 -2.66
N ASP A 150 17.50 -10.74 -3.95
CA ASP A 150 18.48 -10.24 -4.90
C ASP A 150 18.38 -8.71 -5.03
N ASN A 151 19.34 -8.10 -5.73
CA ASN A 151 19.22 -6.70 -6.09
C ASN A 151 17.99 -6.51 -6.98
N ILE A 152 17.15 -5.57 -6.61
CA ILE A 152 15.97 -5.20 -7.38
C ILE A 152 16.23 -3.91 -8.16
N ASP A 153 15.63 -3.81 -9.35
CA ASP A 153 15.66 -2.63 -10.20
C ASP A 153 14.30 -2.48 -10.92
N ASP A 154 14.17 -1.38 -11.67
CA ASP A 154 12.96 -1.04 -12.40
C ASP A 154 12.56 -2.11 -13.43
N GLU A 155 13.53 -2.79 -14.08
CA GLU A 155 13.26 -3.81 -15.09
C GLU A 155 12.72 -5.10 -14.48
N ILE A 156 13.29 -5.52 -13.35
CA ILE A 156 12.81 -6.68 -12.59
C ILE A 156 11.38 -6.43 -12.12
N LEU A 157 11.10 -5.26 -11.53
CA LEU A 157 9.77 -4.94 -11.03
C LEU A 157 8.75 -4.73 -12.15
N SER A 158 9.12 -4.06 -13.25
CA SER A 158 8.24 -3.92 -14.43
C SER A 158 7.80 -5.28 -14.95
N ARG A 159 8.73 -6.23 -15.11
CA ARG A 159 8.40 -7.60 -15.51
C ARG A 159 7.56 -8.31 -14.46
N ALA A 160 7.83 -8.09 -13.18
CA ALA A 160 7.06 -8.71 -12.11
C ALA A 160 5.60 -8.25 -12.10
N ILE A 161 5.34 -6.95 -12.28
CA ILE A 161 3.99 -6.37 -12.37
C ILE A 161 3.22 -6.94 -13.57
N VAL A 162 3.89 -7.27 -14.68
CA VAL A 162 3.24 -7.90 -15.83
C VAL A 162 3.02 -9.41 -15.63
N ASN A 163 3.83 -10.06 -14.79
CA ASN A 163 3.84 -11.52 -14.60
C ASN A 163 3.43 -11.92 -13.17
N ASP A 164 2.35 -11.35 -12.67
CA ASP A 164 1.70 -11.72 -11.40
C ASP A 164 2.58 -11.65 -10.15
N LEU A 165 3.68 -10.89 -10.13
CA LEU A 165 4.60 -10.77 -9.00
C LEU A 165 5.10 -12.14 -8.48
N VAL A 166 5.38 -13.08 -9.39
CA VAL A 166 5.92 -14.40 -9.03
C VAL A 166 7.33 -14.27 -8.46
N GLY A 167 7.62 -14.98 -7.37
CA GLY A 167 8.94 -14.98 -6.71
C GLY A 167 9.10 -13.94 -5.58
N PHE A 168 8.09 -13.10 -5.36
CA PHE A 168 8.07 -12.13 -4.27
C PHE A 168 7.38 -12.71 -3.03
N GLU A 169 8.03 -12.56 -1.86
CA GLU A 169 7.44 -12.90 -0.56
C GLU A 169 6.65 -11.69 -0.06
N PHE A 170 5.33 -11.74 -0.14
CA PHE A 170 4.46 -10.66 0.33
C PHE A 170 4.43 -10.61 1.86
N LEU A 171 4.61 -9.42 2.42
CA LEU A 171 4.54 -9.19 3.86
C LEU A 171 3.26 -8.46 4.24
N GLU A 172 2.85 -7.47 3.45
CA GLU A 172 1.66 -6.66 3.74
C GLU A 172 1.12 -6.00 2.46
N ILE A 173 -0.20 -5.86 2.37
CA ILE A 173 -0.85 -4.93 1.43
C ILE A 173 -1.52 -3.85 2.28
N ILE A 174 -1.37 -2.60 1.88
CA ILE A 174 -1.94 -1.44 2.56
C ILE A 174 -2.79 -0.70 1.55
N LEU A 175 -4.08 -0.58 1.86
CA LEU A 175 -5.05 0.08 1.01
C LEU A 175 -5.50 1.40 1.65
N GLY A 176 -5.66 2.43 0.83
CA GLY A 176 -6.32 3.68 1.25
C GLY A 176 -7.72 3.38 1.74
N ALA A 177 -8.17 4.10 2.75
CA ALA A 177 -9.50 3.97 3.32
C ALA A 177 -9.97 5.28 3.90
N TYR A 178 -11.24 5.31 4.26
CA TYR A 178 -11.93 6.44 4.86
C TYR A 178 -11.80 7.72 4.03
N ASP A 179 -12.03 7.61 2.71
CA ASP A 179 -11.90 8.72 1.77
C ASP A 179 -10.49 9.39 1.79
N GLY A 180 -9.45 8.56 1.92
CA GLY A 180 -8.05 9.01 2.00
C GLY A 180 -7.64 9.47 3.40
N GLU A 181 -8.51 9.40 4.40
CA GLU A 181 -8.20 9.83 5.76
C GLU A 181 -7.47 8.77 6.58
N GLY A 182 -7.32 7.53 6.08
CA GLY A 182 -6.52 6.48 6.69
C GLY A 182 -6.27 5.26 5.81
N PHE A 183 -5.87 4.15 6.44
CA PHE A 183 -5.45 2.95 5.71
C PHE A 183 -5.96 1.67 6.36
N VAL A 184 -6.11 0.64 5.55
CA VAL A 184 -6.38 -0.74 5.96
C VAL A 184 -5.17 -1.59 5.62
N HIS A 185 -4.69 -2.33 6.61
CA HIS A 185 -3.53 -3.21 6.55
C HIS A 185 -3.99 -4.66 6.42
N TYR A 186 -3.43 -5.38 5.45
CA TYR A 186 -3.64 -6.81 5.19
C TYR A 186 -2.28 -7.51 5.31
N LYS A 187 -2.00 -8.08 6.48
CA LYS A 187 -0.67 -8.61 6.83
C LYS A 187 -0.64 -10.14 6.76
N PHE A 188 0.38 -10.68 6.07
CA PHE A 188 0.57 -12.11 5.79
C PHE A 188 1.47 -12.81 6.81
#